data_AF-A0A6V8L9C1-F1
#
_entry.id   AF-A0A6V8L9C1-F1
#
_cell.length_a   1.000
_cell.length_b   1.000
_cell.length_c   1.000
_cell.angle_alpha   90.00
_cell.angle_beta   90.00
_cell.angle_gamma   90.00
#
_symmetry.space_group_name_H-M   'P 1'
#
loop_
_entity.id
_entity.type
_entity.pdbx_description
1 polymer ?
#
loop_
_entity_poly.entity_id
_entity_poly.type
_entity_poly.pdbx_seq_one_letter_code
_entity_poly.pdbx_strand_id
1 'polypeptide(L)'
;MARPPNEYEWRELARRFPGLVWHDVEITDEPTRQYNCIGYSMGLRQWINPDSPLTAFEQQYGTEGFVVAPADTASVDGWGKDDGAEMTHGSRQSTTRPQTGLWESKLGRWFRITHGRDQLVGTRYGTVLTHFLPSFARGEETEGVSMPEYGDDELRQIAEQSGRVDPGLKAAFDERLTAWKATWDGPELLTSENTYDFATGPEFEAVVGLGDGIVPLIIEEMTQPDGFFLVPLLEQYRDPVPPGAPAESEQSRRDRAIRAWLASL
;
A
#
# COMPACT_ATOMS: atom_id res chain seq x y z
N MET A 1 1.53 -20.55 6.49
CA MET A 1 2.76 -21.35 6.67
C MET A 1 3.68 -21.02 5.51
N ALA A 2 4.99 -20.85 5.77
CA ALA A 2 5.95 -20.60 4.70
C ALA A 2 6.02 -21.79 3.74
N ARG A 3 6.11 -21.51 2.43
CA ARG A 3 6.21 -22.52 1.38
C ARG A 3 7.15 -22.07 0.26
N PRO A 4 7.83 -22.98 -0.45
CA PRO A 4 8.52 -22.59 -1.68
C PRO A 4 7.49 -22.13 -2.74
N PRO A 5 7.88 -21.23 -3.64
CA PRO A 5 7.06 -20.93 -4.82
C PRO A 5 6.94 -22.18 -5.70
N ASN A 6 5.81 -22.32 -6.40
CA ASN A 6 5.72 -23.26 -7.51
C ASN A 6 6.44 -22.72 -8.77
N GLU A 7 6.55 -23.53 -9.82
CA GLU A 7 7.26 -23.16 -11.05
C GLU A 7 6.71 -21.90 -11.73
N TYR A 8 5.38 -21.70 -11.70
CA TYR A 8 4.73 -20.52 -12.27
C TYR A 8 5.05 -19.27 -11.43
N GLU A 9 4.87 -19.36 -10.11
CA GLU A 9 5.15 -18.26 -9.18
C GLU A 9 6.60 -17.82 -9.27
N TRP A 10 7.54 -18.76 -9.29
CA TRP A 10 8.95 -18.47 -9.45
C TRP A 10 9.27 -17.80 -10.79
N ARG A 11 8.72 -18.30 -11.90
CA ARG A 11 8.94 -17.67 -13.20
C ARG A 11 8.49 -16.22 -13.19
N GLU A 12 7.33 -15.93 -12.58
CA GLU A 12 6.82 -14.57 -12.47
C GLU A 12 7.64 -13.69 -11.52
N LEU A 13 8.18 -14.26 -10.42
CA LEU A 13 9.08 -13.59 -9.49
C LEU A 13 10.42 -13.27 -10.15
N ALA A 14 11.10 -14.26 -10.72
CA ALA A 14 12.39 -14.11 -11.38
C ALA A 14 12.32 -13.19 -12.61
N ARG A 15 11.17 -13.15 -13.31
CA ARG A 15 10.94 -12.18 -14.40
C ARG A 15 10.91 -10.74 -13.91
N ARG A 16 10.31 -10.48 -12.74
CA ARG A 16 10.17 -9.14 -12.15
C ARG A 16 11.40 -8.71 -11.37
N PHE A 17 12.05 -9.65 -10.71
CA PHE A 17 13.23 -9.45 -9.87
C PHE A 17 14.34 -10.43 -10.30
N PRO A 18 15.10 -10.11 -11.35
CA PRO A 18 16.12 -11.01 -11.91
C PRO A 18 17.26 -11.36 -10.96
N GLY A 19 17.44 -10.57 -9.88
CA GLY A 19 18.42 -10.82 -8.83
C GLY A 19 18.01 -11.87 -7.81
N LEU A 20 16.74 -12.33 -7.81
CA LEU A 20 16.28 -13.36 -6.89
C LEU A 20 17.02 -14.68 -7.10
N VAL A 21 17.32 -15.35 -5.99
CA VAL A 21 17.91 -16.70 -5.98
C VAL A 21 16.88 -17.67 -5.43
N TRP A 22 16.59 -18.75 -6.16
CA TRP A 22 15.52 -19.71 -5.82
C TRP A 22 15.62 -20.21 -4.37
N HIS A 23 16.83 -20.50 -3.90
CA HIS A 23 17.05 -21.04 -2.55
C HIS A 23 16.80 -20.04 -1.42
N ASP A 24 16.74 -18.75 -1.74
CA ASP A 24 16.50 -17.67 -0.79
C ASP A 24 15.02 -17.28 -0.72
N VAL A 25 14.18 -17.84 -1.59
CA VAL A 25 12.78 -17.45 -1.75
C VAL A 25 11.82 -18.50 -1.21
N GLU A 26 11.05 -18.09 -0.20
CA GLU A 26 9.82 -18.73 0.24
C GLU A 26 8.70 -17.70 0.26
N ILE A 27 7.49 -18.13 -0.04
CA ILE A 27 6.26 -17.36 0.17
C ILE A 27 5.90 -17.50 1.65
N THR A 28 5.96 -16.37 2.37
CA THR A 28 5.68 -16.28 3.82
C THR A 28 4.36 -15.61 4.15
N ASP A 29 3.68 -15.03 3.15
CA ASP A 29 2.26 -14.66 3.20
C ASP A 29 1.67 -14.65 1.77
N GLU A 30 0.39 -15.00 1.66
CA GLU A 30 -0.33 -15.07 0.39
C GLU A 30 -0.74 -13.68 -0.12
N PRO A 31 -1.15 -13.55 -1.40
CA PRO A 31 -1.59 -12.28 -1.97
C PRO A 31 -2.74 -11.65 -1.18
N THR A 32 -2.58 -10.38 -0.85
CA THR A 32 -3.56 -9.61 -0.10
C THR A 32 -3.42 -8.13 -0.40
N ARG A 33 -4.56 -7.44 -0.38
CA ARG A 33 -4.66 -5.97 -0.54
C ARG A 33 -4.56 -5.21 0.78
N GLN A 34 -4.46 -5.89 1.91
CA GLN A 34 -4.65 -5.27 3.23
C GLN A 34 -3.42 -4.53 3.75
N TYR A 35 -2.22 -4.90 3.31
CA TYR A 35 -0.97 -4.30 3.74
C TYR A 35 0.11 -4.44 2.67
N ASN A 36 1.15 -3.62 2.81
CA ASN A 36 2.22 -3.47 1.85
C ASN A 36 3.60 -3.59 2.55
N CYS A 37 4.70 -3.38 1.83
CA CYS A 37 6.04 -3.57 2.39
C CYS A 37 6.39 -2.57 3.50
N ILE A 38 5.88 -1.33 3.40
CA ILE A 38 6.19 -0.24 4.33
C ILE A 38 5.54 -0.55 5.67
N GLY A 39 4.25 -0.89 5.67
CA GLY A 39 3.59 -1.37 6.88
C GLY A 39 4.28 -2.59 7.49
N TYR A 40 4.56 -3.61 6.65
CA TYR A 40 5.17 -4.86 7.13
C TYR A 40 6.54 -4.69 7.76
N SER A 41 7.42 -3.89 7.14
CA SER A 41 8.77 -3.61 7.64
C SER A 41 8.73 -2.81 8.96
N MET A 42 7.68 -2.01 9.17
CA MET A 42 7.37 -1.38 10.46
C MET A 42 6.73 -2.33 11.49
N GLY A 43 6.38 -3.56 11.10
CA GLY A 43 5.69 -4.52 11.96
C GLY A 43 4.17 -4.31 12.06
N LEU A 44 3.59 -3.60 11.09
CA LEU A 44 2.18 -3.26 10.99
C LEU A 44 1.50 -4.03 9.86
N ARG A 45 0.20 -4.33 10.01
CA ARG A 45 -0.65 -4.91 8.96
C ARG A 45 -1.55 -3.86 8.32
N GLN A 46 -0.92 -2.84 7.76
CA GLN A 46 -1.57 -1.68 7.14
C GLN A 46 -0.90 -1.33 5.80
N TRP A 47 -1.63 -0.62 4.93
CA TRP A 47 -1.05 -0.08 3.71
C TRP A 47 -0.54 1.34 3.99
N ILE A 48 0.76 1.56 3.87
CA ILE A 48 1.39 2.86 4.11
C ILE A 48 2.14 3.27 2.84
N ASN A 49 1.78 4.40 2.24
CA ASN A 49 2.52 4.90 1.09
C ASN A 49 3.94 5.35 1.54
N PRO A 50 4.99 5.07 0.76
CA PRO A 50 6.33 5.52 1.10
C PRO A 50 6.44 7.05 0.97
N ASP A 51 6.82 7.73 2.06
CA ASP A 51 7.07 9.17 2.01
C ASP A 51 8.35 9.46 1.23
N SER A 52 8.35 10.54 0.44
CA SER A 52 9.52 10.98 -0.32
C SER A 52 9.73 12.49 -0.13
N PRO A 53 10.98 13.00 -0.12
CA PRO A 53 12.25 12.30 -0.39
C PRO A 53 12.76 11.49 0.81
N LEU A 54 13.97 10.93 0.73
CA LEU A 54 14.62 10.12 1.75
C LEU A 54 14.49 10.68 3.18
N THR A 55 14.65 12.00 3.37
CA THR A 55 14.51 12.62 4.69
C THR A 55 13.09 12.52 5.27
N ALA A 56 12.07 12.54 4.41
CA ALA A 56 10.68 12.33 4.83
C ALA A 56 10.43 10.86 5.16
N PHE A 57 10.99 9.94 4.38
CA PHE A 57 10.94 8.50 4.65
C PHE A 57 11.60 8.13 5.99
N GLU A 58 12.76 8.71 6.29
CA GLU A 58 13.43 8.51 7.59
C GLU A 58 12.58 9.05 8.75
N GLN A 59 11.89 10.18 8.55
CA GLN A 59 10.93 10.70 9.55
C GLN A 59 9.71 9.79 9.70
N GLN A 60 9.21 9.22 8.61
CA GLN A 60 8.10 8.26 8.60
C GLN A 60 8.43 7.02 9.45
N TYR A 61 9.61 6.43 9.29
CA TYR A 61 10.07 5.36 10.17
C TYR A 61 10.34 5.85 11.60
N GLY A 62 10.84 7.08 11.74
CA GLY A 62 11.07 7.73 13.03
C GLY A 62 9.82 7.80 13.91
N THR A 63 8.66 8.14 13.33
CA THR A 63 7.39 8.20 14.08
C THR A 63 6.90 6.84 14.54
N GLU A 64 7.28 5.79 13.83
CA GLU A 64 7.06 4.40 14.22
C GLU A 64 8.15 3.84 15.15
N GLY A 65 8.98 4.71 15.75
CA GLY A 65 9.95 4.31 16.76
C GLY A 65 11.20 3.65 16.20
N PHE A 66 11.54 3.89 14.93
CA PHE A 66 12.82 3.50 14.37
C PHE A 66 13.84 4.63 14.45
N VAL A 67 15.12 4.25 14.47
CA VAL A 67 16.24 5.18 14.33
C VAL A 67 17.11 4.74 13.15
N VAL A 68 17.67 5.71 12.43
CA VAL A 68 18.67 5.43 11.39
C VAL A 68 19.88 4.76 12.04
N ALA A 69 20.36 3.69 11.43
CA ALA A 69 21.40 2.83 11.97
C ALA A 69 22.46 2.46 10.92
N PRO A 70 23.68 2.08 11.34
CA PRO A 70 24.65 1.45 10.46
C PRO A 70 24.12 0.15 9.83
N ALA A 71 24.48 -0.11 8.57
CA ALA A 71 23.98 -1.23 7.78
C ALA A 71 24.21 -2.61 8.40
N ASP A 72 25.30 -2.80 9.14
CA ASP A 72 25.68 -4.06 9.81
C ASP A 72 24.88 -4.33 11.08
N THR A 73 24.25 -3.29 11.65
CA THR A 73 23.40 -3.41 12.85
C THR A 73 21.91 -3.36 12.53
N ALA A 74 21.53 -2.92 11.33
CA ALA A 74 20.16 -2.67 10.96
C ALA A 74 19.32 -3.95 10.83
N SER A 75 18.04 -3.84 11.18
CA SER A 75 17.03 -4.90 11.03
C SER A 75 16.00 -4.59 9.96
N VAL A 76 16.03 -3.37 9.41
CA VAL A 76 15.10 -2.86 8.39
C VAL A 76 15.89 -2.00 7.39
N ASP A 77 15.54 -2.07 6.11
CA ASP A 77 16.15 -1.30 5.03
C ASP A 77 15.06 -0.49 4.30
N GLY A 78 15.38 0.77 3.99
CA GLY A 78 14.61 1.66 3.13
C GLY A 78 15.22 1.73 1.73
N TRP A 79 14.37 1.64 0.72
CA TRP A 79 14.77 1.54 -0.68
C TRP A 79 14.19 2.69 -1.50
N GLY A 80 14.96 3.16 -2.49
CA GLY A 80 14.52 4.20 -3.39
C GLY A 80 15.37 4.35 -4.63
N LYS A 81 14.97 5.31 -5.46
CA LYS A 81 15.57 5.69 -6.75
C LYS A 81 16.09 7.12 -6.67
N ASP A 82 16.81 7.52 -7.72
CA ASP A 82 17.23 8.90 -7.95
C ASP A 82 17.90 9.52 -6.71
N ASP A 83 18.83 8.77 -6.12
CA ASP A 83 19.58 9.13 -4.92
C ASP A 83 18.69 9.57 -3.73
N GLY A 84 17.49 8.97 -3.63
CA GLY A 84 16.54 9.22 -2.54
C GLY A 84 15.49 10.28 -2.84
N ALA A 85 15.36 10.73 -4.09
CA ALA A 85 14.24 11.59 -4.47
C ALA A 85 12.90 10.85 -4.46
N GLU A 86 12.90 9.55 -4.78
CA GLU A 86 11.71 8.68 -4.79
C GLU A 86 11.99 7.43 -3.94
N MET A 87 11.36 7.34 -2.78
CA MET A 87 11.39 6.15 -1.93
C MET A 87 10.24 5.22 -2.31
N THR A 88 10.50 3.92 -2.36
CA THR A 88 9.58 2.98 -3.01
C THR A 88 9.32 1.71 -2.25
N HIS A 89 10.23 1.26 -1.38
CA HIS A 89 10.14 -0.06 -0.78
C HIS A 89 10.77 -0.12 0.61
N GLY A 90 10.33 -1.09 1.40
CA GLY A 90 10.85 -1.42 2.72
C GLY A 90 11.04 -2.92 2.88
N SER A 91 12.16 -3.33 3.45
CA SER A 91 12.40 -4.74 3.79
C SER A 91 12.86 -4.87 5.23
N ARG A 92 12.65 -6.04 5.84
CA ARG A 92 13.13 -6.34 7.19
C ARG A 92 13.86 -7.66 7.24
N GLN A 93 14.74 -7.84 8.21
CA GLN A 93 15.31 -9.15 8.50
C GLN A 93 14.21 -10.17 8.75
N SER A 94 14.39 -11.38 8.21
CA SER A 94 13.36 -12.39 8.23
C SER A 94 13.02 -12.82 9.65
N THR A 95 11.75 -12.68 10.02
CA THR A 95 11.21 -13.26 11.26
C THR A 95 10.79 -14.70 11.06
N THR A 96 10.49 -15.08 9.82
CA THR A 96 10.12 -16.46 9.46
C THR A 96 11.34 -17.38 9.45
N ARG A 97 12.52 -16.85 9.09
CA ARG A 97 13.81 -17.55 9.02
C ARG A 97 14.96 -16.72 9.61
N PRO A 98 14.95 -16.43 10.93
CA PRO A 98 15.96 -15.55 11.54
C PRO A 98 17.40 -16.09 11.47
N GLN A 99 17.56 -17.41 11.35
CA GLN A 99 18.87 -18.07 11.32
C GLN A 99 19.59 -17.99 9.96
N THR A 100 18.90 -17.60 8.88
CA THR A 100 19.47 -17.63 7.53
C THR A 100 20.12 -16.31 7.12
N GLY A 101 19.90 -15.23 7.87
CA GLY A 101 20.32 -13.88 7.46
C GLY A 101 19.53 -13.32 6.27
N LEU A 102 18.44 -13.98 5.87
CA LEU A 102 17.55 -13.51 4.80
C LEU A 102 16.71 -12.33 5.25
N TRP A 103 16.19 -11.62 4.27
CA TRP A 103 15.27 -10.51 4.41
C TRP A 103 13.87 -10.91 3.93
N GLU A 104 12.85 -10.20 4.37
CA GLU A 104 11.46 -10.38 3.96
C GLU A 104 10.87 -9.06 3.46
N SER A 105 10.05 -9.18 2.41
CA SER A 105 9.32 -8.07 1.79
C SER A 105 7.93 -8.52 1.35
N LYS A 106 6.91 -7.71 1.63
CA LYS A 106 5.60 -7.81 0.99
C LYS A 106 5.69 -7.13 -0.38
N LEU A 107 5.35 -7.81 -1.47
CA LEU A 107 5.48 -7.28 -2.83
C LEU A 107 4.14 -6.67 -3.28
N GLY A 108 3.89 -5.42 -2.91
CA GLY A 108 2.65 -4.70 -3.15
C GLY A 108 1.45 -5.52 -2.69
N ARG A 109 0.55 -5.83 -3.63
CA ARG A 109 -0.64 -6.66 -3.38
C ARG A 109 -0.40 -8.17 -3.53
N TRP A 110 0.79 -8.57 -3.96
CA TRP A 110 1.15 -9.95 -4.24
C TRP A 110 1.71 -10.68 -3.01
N PHE A 111 2.65 -11.59 -3.18
CA PHE A 111 3.22 -12.38 -2.08
C PHE A 111 4.03 -11.54 -1.09
N ARG A 112 4.12 -12.03 0.15
CA ARG A 112 5.28 -11.76 1.01
C ARG A 112 6.30 -12.86 0.81
N ILE A 113 7.56 -12.50 0.58
CA ILE A 113 8.62 -13.47 0.32
C ILE A 113 9.87 -13.22 1.17
N THR A 114 10.63 -14.28 1.41
CA THR A 114 12.05 -14.15 1.77
C THR A 114 12.91 -13.85 0.53
N HIS A 115 14.04 -13.20 0.72
CA HIS A 115 15.04 -12.92 -0.31
C HIS A 115 16.39 -12.52 0.32
N GLY A 116 17.47 -12.56 -0.45
CA GLY A 116 18.74 -11.93 -0.06
C GLY A 116 18.62 -10.40 -0.01
N ARG A 117 19.49 -9.75 0.77
CA ARG A 117 19.34 -8.32 1.14
C ARG A 117 19.18 -7.37 -0.06
N ASP A 118 19.89 -7.60 -1.15
CA ASP A 118 19.93 -6.78 -2.36
C ASP A 118 19.24 -7.43 -3.57
N GLN A 119 18.60 -8.59 -3.41
CA GLN A 119 18.07 -9.38 -4.54
C GLN A 119 16.83 -8.77 -5.20
N LEU A 120 16.23 -7.77 -4.57
CA LEU A 120 15.10 -7.00 -5.12
C LEU A 120 15.55 -5.69 -5.81
N VAL A 121 16.86 -5.43 -5.91
CA VAL A 121 17.38 -4.27 -6.64
C VAL A 121 16.91 -4.29 -8.10
N GLY A 122 16.43 -3.16 -8.58
CA GLY A 122 15.99 -3.03 -9.97
C GLY A 122 15.08 -1.83 -10.20
N THR A 123 14.57 -1.68 -11.42
CA THR A 123 13.80 -0.52 -11.84
C THR A 123 12.56 -0.23 -10.98
N ARG A 124 11.95 -1.26 -10.37
CA ARG A 124 10.75 -1.08 -9.52
C ARG A 124 11.08 -0.43 -8.18
N TYR A 125 12.04 -0.99 -7.43
CA TYR A 125 12.34 -0.58 -6.05
C TYR A 125 13.61 0.24 -5.89
N GLY A 126 14.40 0.39 -6.96
CA GLY A 126 15.71 1.04 -6.91
C GLY A 126 16.73 0.23 -6.11
N THR A 127 17.40 0.90 -5.17
CA THR A 127 18.47 0.35 -4.33
C THR A 127 18.21 0.63 -2.85
N VAL A 128 18.91 -0.06 -1.95
CA VAL A 128 18.90 0.27 -0.52
C VAL A 128 19.60 1.61 -0.32
N LEU A 129 18.92 2.55 0.34
CA LEU A 129 19.42 3.92 0.58
C LEU A 129 19.55 4.29 2.06
N THR A 130 18.80 3.64 2.94
CA THR A 130 18.88 3.88 4.39
C THR A 130 18.57 2.61 5.17
N HIS A 131 18.95 2.60 6.45
CA HIS A 131 18.86 1.44 7.31
C HIS A 131 18.35 1.83 8.69
N PHE A 132 17.53 0.98 9.29
CA PHE A 132 16.88 1.27 10.55
C PHE A 132 17.04 0.16 11.58
N LEU A 133 17.02 0.58 12.85
CA LEU A 133 16.89 -0.29 14.01
C LEU A 133 15.72 0.21 14.87
N PRO A 134 14.86 -0.67 15.40
CA PRO A 134 13.82 -0.25 16.32
C PRO A 134 14.43 0.26 17.62
N SER A 135 13.93 1.40 18.12
CA SER A 135 14.41 2.04 19.36
C SER A 135 13.96 1.32 20.64
N PHE A 136 13.06 0.34 20.51
CA PHE A 136 12.59 -0.54 21.58
C PHE A 136 12.28 -1.94 21.03
N ALA A 137 12.25 -2.94 21.90
CA ALA A 137 11.86 -4.29 21.50
C ALA A 137 10.41 -4.27 20.97
N ARG A 138 10.22 -4.60 19.68
CA ARG A 138 8.89 -4.77 19.11
C ARG A 138 8.37 -6.17 19.40
N GLY A 139 7.08 -6.26 19.71
CA GLY A 139 6.34 -7.53 19.82
C GLY A 139 6.09 -8.17 18.45
N GLU A 140 5.25 -9.20 18.43
CA GLU A 140 4.78 -9.80 17.18
C GLU A 140 4.08 -8.77 16.27
N GLU A 141 4.05 -9.05 14.96
CA GLU A 141 3.32 -8.25 13.97
C GLU A 141 1.90 -7.98 14.46
N THR A 142 1.43 -6.73 14.40
CA THR A 142 0.09 -6.40 14.89
C THR A 142 -0.95 -7.21 14.10
N GLU A 143 -2.00 -7.71 14.77
CA GLU A 143 -3.14 -8.28 14.05
C GLU A 143 -3.68 -7.27 13.03
N GLY A 144 -4.20 -7.78 11.90
CA GLY A 144 -4.73 -6.94 10.82
C GLY A 144 -5.71 -5.92 11.37
N VAL A 145 -5.64 -4.68 10.86
CA VAL A 145 -6.62 -3.66 11.26
C VAL A 145 -8.00 -4.19 10.92
N SER A 146 -8.87 -4.25 11.94
CA SER A 146 -10.29 -4.53 11.78
C SER A 146 -10.84 -3.60 10.70
N MET A 147 -11.73 -4.13 9.86
CA MET A 147 -12.54 -3.31 8.97
C MET A 147 -13.04 -2.06 9.69
N PRO A 148 -13.06 -0.88 9.03
CA PRO A 148 -13.64 0.31 9.61
C PRO A 148 -15.06 -0.01 10.07
N GLU A 149 -15.31 0.10 11.37
CA GLU A 149 -16.66 0.07 11.90
C GLU A 149 -17.26 1.45 11.67
N TYR A 150 -17.93 1.62 10.53
CA TYR A 150 -18.84 2.73 10.32
C TYR A 150 -20.12 2.46 11.10
N GLY A 151 -20.62 3.48 11.81
CA GLY A 151 -21.90 3.38 12.50
C GLY A 151 -23.05 3.24 11.51
N ASP A 152 -24.14 2.59 11.93
CA ASP A 152 -25.35 2.42 11.10
C ASP A 152 -25.86 3.75 10.52
N ASP A 153 -25.76 4.85 11.30
CA ASP A 153 -26.14 6.18 10.85
C ASP A 153 -25.20 6.75 9.78
N GLU A 154 -23.89 6.50 9.87
CA GLU A 154 -22.94 6.90 8.83
C GLU A 154 -23.24 6.16 7.52
N LEU A 155 -23.42 4.84 7.59
CA LEU A 155 -23.75 4.01 6.43
C LEU A 155 -25.10 4.40 5.80
N ARG A 156 -26.11 4.70 6.62
CA ARG A 156 -27.40 5.18 6.14
C ARG A 156 -27.28 6.52 5.41
N GLN A 157 -26.54 7.48 5.97
CA GLN A 157 -26.34 8.79 5.33
C GLN A 157 -25.61 8.66 4.00
N ILE A 158 -24.56 7.82 3.93
CA ILE A 158 -23.86 7.51 2.68
C ILE A 158 -24.83 6.95 1.64
N ALA A 159 -25.61 5.92 2.00
CA ALA A 159 -26.57 5.28 1.10
C ALA A 159 -27.66 6.26 0.63
N GLU A 160 -28.13 7.16 1.50
CA GLU A 160 -29.10 8.19 1.13
C GLU A 160 -28.55 9.18 0.09
N GLN A 161 -27.28 9.61 0.22
CA GLN A 161 -26.67 10.51 -0.77
C GLN A 161 -26.39 9.79 -2.08
N SER A 162 -25.85 8.58 -2.04
CA SER A 162 -25.61 7.76 -3.22
C SER A 162 -26.90 7.43 -3.97
N GLY A 163 -28.01 7.21 -3.25
CA GLY A 163 -29.34 6.99 -3.83
C GLY A 163 -29.95 8.22 -4.52
N ARG A 164 -29.41 9.43 -4.30
CA ARG A 164 -29.84 10.66 -5.00
C ARG A 164 -29.12 10.88 -6.32
N VAL A 165 -28.06 10.12 -6.60
CA VAL A 165 -27.29 10.22 -7.85
C VAL A 165 -28.12 9.68 -9.02
N ASP A 166 -28.07 10.35 -10.17
CA ASP A 166 -28.76 9.94 -11.39
C ASP A 166 -28.43 8.47 -11.74
N PRO A 167 -29.44 7.62 -12.05
CA PRO A 167 -29.20 6.21 -12.36
C PRO A 167 -28.27 5.99 -13.56
N GLY A 168 -28.31 6.87 -14.56
CA GLY A 168 -27.41 6.84 -15.71
C GLY A 168 -25.97 7.12 -15.29
N LEU A 169 -25.76 8.14 -14.45
CA LEU A 169 -24.45 8.44 -13.88
C LEU A 169 -23.93 7.30 -12.99
N LYS A 170 -24.78 6.68 -12.16
CA LYS A 170 -24.40 5.52 -11.34
C LYS A 170 -23.93 4.34 -12.20
N ALA A 171 -24.70 3.97 -13.23
CA ALA A 171 -24.30 2.90 -14.14
C ALA A 171 -22.96 3.21 -14.85
N ALA A 172 -22.77 4.46 -15.24
CA ALA A 172 -21.58 4.93 -15.92
C ALA A 172 -20.34 4.96 -15.00
N PHE A 173 -20.54 5.20 -13.69
CA PHE A 173 -19.53 5.08 -12.65
C PHE A 173 -19.15 3.62 -12.43
N ASP A 174 -20.13 2.73 -12.21
CA ASP A 174 -19.89 1.31 -11.94
C ASP A 174 -19.08 0.64 -13.08
N GLU A 175 -19.44 0.94 -14.34
CA GLU A 175 -18.73 0.45 -15.52
C GLU A 175 -17.27 0.91 -15.55
N ARG A 176 -17.02 2.22 -15.41
CA ARG A 176 -15.68 2.80 -15.51
C ARG A 176 -14.81 2.45 -14.31
N LEU A 177 -15.38 2.41 -13.11
CA LEU A 177 -14.68 1.97 -11.91
C LEU A 177 -14.24 0.51 -12.05
N THR A 178 -15.10 -0.36 -12.60
CA THR A 178 -14.76 -1.76 -12.88
C THR A 178 -13.60 -1.85 -13.88
N ALA A 179 -13.65 -1.08 -14.97
CA ALA A 179 -12.57 -1.02 -15.96
C ALA A 179 -11.25 -0.54 -15.32
N TRP A 180 -11.29 0.52 -14.50
CA TRP A 180 -10.12 1.03 -13.80
C TRP A 180 -9.56 0.00 -12.80
N LYS A 181 -10.39 -0.63 -11.97
CA LYS A 181 -9.95 -1.68 -11.02
C LYS A 181 -9.32 -2.88 -11.72
N ALA A 182 -9.75 -3.21 -12.94
CA ALA A 182 -9.16 -4.28 -13.73
C ALA A 182 -7.70 -4.00 -14.14
N THR A 183 -7.28 -2.73 -14.21
CA THR A 183 -5.89 -2.36 -14.50
C THR A 183 -4.94 -2.66 -13.33
N TRP A 184 -5.47 -2.74 -12.10
CA TRP A 184 -4.67 -2.85 -10.88
C TRP A 184 -3.92 -4.18 -10.75
N ASP A 185 -4.35 -5.21 -11.48
CA ASP A 185 -3.67 -6.51 -11.53
C ASP A 185 -2.61 -6.56 -12.66
N GLY A 186 -2.38 -5.43 -13.34
CA GLY A 186 -1.33 -5.25 -14.32
C GLY A 186 0.06 -5.49 -13.72
N PRO A 187 1.03 -5.94 -14.55
CA PRO A 187 2.34 -6.41 -14.08
C PRO A 187 3.14 -5.36 -13.31
N GLU A 188 2.93 -4.08 -13.62
CA GLU A 188 3.62 -2.94 -12.99
C GLU A 188 3.01 -2.57 -11.63
N LEU A 189 1.68 -2.62 -11.52
CA LEU A 189 0.94 -2.18 -10.32
C LEU A 189 0.83 -3.28 -9.25
N LEU A 190 0.97 -4.54 -9.65
CA LEU A 190 0.87 -5.68 -8.75
C LEU A 190 1.87 -5.59 -7.56
N THR A 191 3.06 -5.04 -7.82
CA THR A 191 4.15 -4.85 -6.86
C THR A 191 4.34 -3.38 -6.48
N SER A 192 3.35 -2.51 -6.74
CA SER A 192 3.41 -1.13 -6.27
C SER A 192 3.02 -1.07 -4.80
N GLU A 193 3.71 -0.17 -4.08
CA GLU A 193 3.52 0.11 -2.67
C GLU A 193 2.76 1.43 -2.46
N ASN A 194 2.50 2.20 -3.53
CA ASN A 194 1.94 3.54 -3.48
C ASN A 194 0.56 3.57 -4.16
N THR A 195 -0.49 3.94 -3.41
CA THR A 195 -1.86 4.03 -3.95
C THR A 195 -1.99 5.01 -5.11
N TYR A 196 -1.13 6.03 -5.20
CA TYR A 196 -1.12 6.98 -6.31
C TYR A 196 -0.68 6.36 -7.64
N ASP A 197 0.10 5.27 -7.65
CA ASP A 197 0.49 4.61 -8.89
C ASP A 197 -0.72 4.04 -9.64
N PHE A 198 -1.76 3.64 -8.89
CA PHE A 198 -3.02 3.14 -9.44
C PHE A 198 -3.87 4.27 -10.05
N ALA A 199 -3.63 5.52 -9.68
CA ALA A 199 -4.40 6.69 -10.09
C ALA A 199 -3.86 7.31 -11.39
N THR A 200 -3.59 6.48 -12.39
CA THR A 200 -3.01 6.88 -13.67
C THR A 200 -3.66 6.14 -14.84
N GLY A 201 -3.45 6.65 -16.05
CA GLY A 201 -3.89 6.00 -17.28
C GLY A 201 -5.33 6.31 -17.71
N PRO A 202 -5.72 5.86 -18.91
CA PRO A 202 -6.98 6.26 -19.53
C PRO A 202 -8.22 5.76 -18.80
N GLU A 203 -8.16 4.60 -18.13
CA GLU A 203 -9.29 4.10 -17.34
C GLU A 203 -9.53 4.94 -16.08
N PHE A 204 -8.47 5.42 -15.42
CA PHE A 204 -8.58 6.37 -14.32
C PHE A 204 -9.14 7.71 -14.80
N GLU A 205 -8.57 8.27 -15.87
CA GLU A 205 -9.05 9.52 -16.49
C GLU A 205 -10.52 9.42 -16.92
N ALA A 206 -10.96 8.25 -17.38
CA ALA A 206 -12.36 8.01 -17.74
C ALA A 206 -13.29 8.14 -16.52
N VAL A 207 -12.90 7.62 -15.35
CA VAL A 207 -13.66 7.80 -14.11
C VAL A 207 -13.65 9.28 -13.71
N VAL A 208 -12.49 9.94 -13.77
CA VAL A 208 -12.36 11.37 -13.45
C VAL A 208 -13.29 12.23 -14.32
N GLY A 209 -13.39 11.89 -15.61
CA GLY A 209 -14.22 12.57 -16.60
C GLY A 209 -15.73 12.52 -16.36
N LEU A 210 -16.21 11.74 -15.37
CA LEU A 210 -17.61 11.75 -14.95
C LEU A 210 -18.00 13.01 -14.15
N GLY A 211 -17.02 13.76 -13.64
CA GLY A 211 -17.24 14.99 -12.86
C GLY A 211 -17.59 14.73 -11.39
N ASP A 212 -17.72 15.81 -10.61
CA ASP A 212 -17.90 15.79 -9.16
C ASP A 212 -19.22 15.17 -8.67
N GLY A 213 -20.21 15.01 -9.56
CA GLY A 213 -21.48 14.35 -9.27
C GLY A 213 -21.35 12.89 -8.78
N ILE A 214 -20.20 12.25 -9.01
CA ILE A 214 -19.92 10.88 -8.53
C ILE A 214 -19.38 10.81 -7.10
N VAL A 215 -19.07 11.94 -6.44
CA VAL A 215 -18.46 11.94 -5.10
C VAL A 215 -19.22 11.06 -4.09
N PRO A 216 -20.58 11.09 -3.99
CA PRO A 216 -21.29 10.18 -3.10
C PRO A 216 -21.03 8.69 -3.42
N LEU A 217 -20.93 8.33 -4.70
CA LEU A 217 -20.65 6.97 -5.15
C LEU A 217 -19.22 6.54 -4.80
N ILE A 218 -18.23 7.45 -4.94
CA ILE A 218 -16.85 7.20 -4.48
C ILE A 218 -16.84 6.91 -2.99
N ILE A 219 -17.52 7.73 -2.18
CA ILE A 219 -17.59 7.55 -0.73
C ILE A 219 -18.26 6.23 -0.35
N GLU A 220 -19.36 5.86 -1.01
CA GLU A 220 -20.02 4.56 -0.83
C GLU A 220 -19.05 3.40 -1.11
N GLU A 221 -18.33 3.44 -2.23
CA GLU A 221 -17.37 2.40 -2.59
C GLU A 221 -16.16 2.36 -1.64
N MET A 222 -15.74 3.50 -1.11
CA MET A 222 -14.64 3.57 -0.14
C MET A 222 -14.95 2.77 1.15
N THR A 223 -16.23 2.53 1.48
CA THR A 223 -16.59 1.72 2.66
C THR A 223 -16.17 0.25 2.57
N GLN A 224 -15.81 -0.22 1.37
CA GLN A 224 -15.32 -1.57 1.13
C GLN A 224 -13.89 -1.79 1.71
N PRO A 225 -13.47 -3.05 1.94
CA PRO A 225 -12.17 -3.36 2.53
C PRO A 225 -10.96 -2.72 1.82
N ASP A 226 -10.96 -2.74 0.50
CA ASP A 226 -9.92 -2.13 -0.35
C ASP A 226 -10.30 -0.74 -0.85
N GLY A 227 -11.34 -0.13 -0.28
CA GLY A 227 -11.82 1.19 -0.66
C GLY A 227 -10.81 2.31 -0.44
N PHE A 228 -9.75 2.07 0.34
CA PHE A 228 -8.68 3.06 0.53
C PHE A 228 -7.88 3.35 -0.76
N PHE A 229 -7.86 2.43 -1.74
CA PHE A 229 -7.27 2.71 -3.06
C PHE A 229 -8.02 3.81 -3.84
N LEU A 230 -9.22 4.21 -3.41
CA LEU A 230 -10.00 5.26 -4.05
C LEU A 230 -9.71 6.66 -3.49
N VAL A 231 -8.87 6.79 -2.44
CA VAL A 231 -8.50 8.10 -1.89
C VAL A 231 -7.92 9.03 -2.99
N PRO A 232 -6.96 8.60 -3.84
CA PRO A 232 -6.47 9.44 -4.94
C PRO A 232 -7.54 9.89 -5.95
N LEU A 233 -8.60 9.09 -6.14
CA LEU A 233 -9.74 9.47 -6.99
C LEU A 233 -10.58 10.56 -6.33
N LEU A 234 -10.86 10.44 -5.03
CA LEU A 234 -11.61 11.45 -4.29
C LEU A 234 -10.91 12.82 -4.31
N GLU A 235 -9.58 12.82 -4.22
CA GLU A 235 -8.73 14.03 -4.25
C GLU A 235 -8.73 14.77 -5.60
N GLN A 236 -9.31 14.18 -6.66
CA GLN A 236 -9.54 14.92 -7.91
C GLN A 236 -10.66 15.96 -7.78
N TYR A 237 -11.52 15.82 -6.78
CA TYR A 237 -12.73 16.64 -6.60
C TYR A 237 -12.76 17.43 -5.29
N ARG A 238 -11.82 17.14 -4.39
CA ARG A 238 -11.76 17.66 -3.02
C ARG A 238 -10.32 18.03 -2.74
N ASP A 239 -10.12 19.05 -1.91
CA ASP A 239 -8.79 19.31 -1.37
C ASP A 239 -8.26 18.03 -0.70
N PRO A 240 -6.95 17.73 -0.83
CA PRO A 240 -6.35 16.59 -0.16
C PRO A 240 -6.73 16.58 1.31
N VAL A 241 -7.12 15.40 1.81
CA VAL A 241 -7.41 15.24 3.23
C VAL A 241 -6.16 15.72 3.98
N PRO A 242 -6.28 16.68 4.93
CA PRO A 242 -5.12 17.16 5.65
C PRO A 242 -4.31 15.98 6.19
N PRO A 243 -2.97 16.00 6.03
CA PRO A 243 -2.14 14.90 6.45
C PRO A 243 -2.41 14.59 7.92
N GLY A 244 -2.51 13.30 8.24
CA GLY A 244 -2.68 12.83 9.60
C GLY A 244 -1.38 12.91 10.38
N ALA A 245 -1.23 12.01 11.36
CA ALA A 245 0.09 11.76 11.91
C ALA A 245 1.05 11.27 10.80
N PRO A 246 2.37 11.50 10.91
CA PRO A 246 3.33 10.87 10.00
C PRO A 246 3.22 9.34 10.07
N ALA A 247 3.55 8.65 8.97
CA ALA A 247 3.32 7.19 8.78
C ALA A 247 1.84 6.76 8.84
N GLU A 248 0.92 7.69 8.54
CA GLU A 248 -0.48 7.35 8.42
C GLU A 248 -0.73 6.25 7.37
N SER A 249 -1.56 5.28 7.74
CA SER A 249 -2.07 4.30 6.79
C SER A 249 -3.15 4.86 5.88
N GLU A 250 -3.17 4.36 4.65
CA GLU A 250 -4.18 4.71 3.65
C GLU A 250 -5.59 4.34 4.11
N GLN A 251 -5.74 3.31 4.94
CA GLN A 251 -7.00 2.99 5.62
C GLN A 251 -7.47 4.12 6.55
N SER A 252 -6.59 4.65 7.40
CA SER A 252 -6.92 5.77 8.29
C SER A 252 -7.25 7.03 7.51
N ARG A 253 -6.53 7.26 6.41
CA ARG A 253 -6.74 8.40 5.52
C ARG A 253 -8.09 8.33 4.83
N ARG A 254 -8.48 7.15 4.34
CA ARG A 254 -9.84 6.88 3.83
C ARG A 254 -10.91 7.21 4.88
N ASP A 255 -10.76 6.70 6.10
CA ASP A 255 -11.77 6.89 7.16
C ASP A 255 -11.95 8.37 7.50
N ARG A 256 -10.85 9.14 7.55
CA ARG A 256 -10.92 10.59 7.71
C ARG A 256 -11.60 11.27 6.53
N ALA A 257 -11.31 10.85 5.30
CA ALA A 257 -11.92 11.40 4.10
C ALA A 257 -13.46 11.25 4.13
N ILE A 258 -13.94 10.06 4.47
CA ILE A 258 -15.37 9.76 4.56
C ILE A 258 -16.04 10.60 5.65
N ARG A 259 -15.46 10.65 6.85
CA ARG A 259 -16.02 11.44 7.97
C ARG A 259 -15.99 12.94 7.70
N ALA A 260 -14.95 13.45 7.04
CA ALA A 260 -14.90 14.85 6.62
C ALA A 260 -15.99 15.18 5.59
N TRP A 261 -16.26 14.27 4.65
CA TRP A 261 -17.36 14.42 3.71
C TRP A 261 -18.73 14.38 4.41
N LEU A 262 -18.97 13.43 5.30
CA LEU A 262 -20.21 13.34 6.09
C LEU A 262 -20.47 14.61 6.92
N ALA A 263 -19.42 15.17 7.53
CA ALA A 263 -19.51 16.42 8.28
C ALA A 263 -19.80 17.66 7.42
N SER A 264 -19.70 17.53 6.08
CA SER A 264 -19.95 18.62 5.12
C SER A 264 -21.33 18.58 4.47
N LEU A 265 -22.14 17.54 4.74
CA LEU A 265 -23.52 17.38 4.25
C LEU A 265 -24.51 18.30 4.97
#